data_AF-A0A7V9HL74-F1
#
_entry.id   AF-A0A7V9HL74-F1
#
_cell.length_a   1.000
_cell.length_b   1.000
_cell.length_c   1.000
_cell.angle_alpha   90.00
_cell.angle_beta   90.00
_cell.angle_gamma   90.00
#
_symmetry.space_group_name_H-M   'P 1'
#
loop_
_entity.id
_entity.type
_entity.pdbx_description
1 polymer ?
#
loop_
_entity_poly.entity_id
_entity_poly.type
_entity_poly.pdbx_seq_one_letter_code
_entity_poly.pdbx_strand_id
1 'polypeptide(L)'
;MPKMPNRPGSTTISSRPVIALGAVLLAGLTILAFAGGRLFGSAADNPPANGGNAPIVASGFPTPNASPETWAAAGPAIPTATIRDGESAPVVCLDPGHGGPDNGFTQFWSELGFVLVEKNLVLEHAWDLEARLKRHGYDVVITRRTDVAVNASGADVNGDGRTEIDDTPGTNQHLNRNLDEFQARINICNEANADLLVSMHVNGYSNTIPRGYETWYTEEREFGDLNLAFAILAYDALKRHLGNIRYTVDVERGVNPDSAADVDTPNTAFRHFIMTGPAAPGAIDPSAMPGAIVEALFVSNDLDAAILVSPSGRDAIVSAYEDAIIQYFAEYPPG
;
A
#
# COMPACT_ATOMS: atom_id res chain seq x y z
N MET A 1 46.57 -52.16 -27.64
CA MET A 1 47.14 -52.04 -26.28
C MET A 1 48.26 -51.01 -26.29
N PRO A 2 48.08 -49.90 -25.58
CA PRO A 2 49.22 -49.21 -24.95
C PRO A 2 49.00 -48.94 -23.46
N LYS A 3 50.10 -49.07 -22.71
CA LYS A 3 50.27 -48.86 -21.26
C LYS A 3 49.86 -47.46 -20.79
N MET A 4 49.22 -47.41 -19.62
CA MET A 4 49.16 -46.22 -18.77
C MET A 4 50.56 -45.77 -18.32
N PRO A 5 50.84 -44.46 -18.29
CA PRO A 5 51.89 -43.89 -17.46
C PRO A 5 51.36 -43.23 -16.18
N ASN A 6 52.24 -43.22 -15.19
CA ASN A 6 52.03 -42.96 -13.76
C ASN A 6 51.51 -41.55 -13.40
N ARG A 7 50.76 -41.49 -12.29
CA ARG A 7 50.53 -40.29 -11.47
C ARG A 7 51.84 -39.80 -10.84
N PRO A 8 52.00 -38.47 -10.73
CA PRO A 8 52.65 -37.89 -9.56
C PRO A 8 51.85 -36.75 -8.92
N GLY A 9 51.96 -36.65 -7.60
CA GLY A 9 51.91 -35.37 -6.88
C GLY A 9 50.58 -34.94 -6.29
N SER A 10 50.36 -35.29 -5.02
CA SER A 10 49.40 -34.61 -4.13
C SER A 10 49.90 -33.19 -3.85
N THR A 11 49.18 -32.19 -4.34
CA THR A 11 49.23 -30.81 -3.82
C THR A 11 47.84 -30.44 -3.30
N THR A 12 47.73 -30.43 -1.97
CA THR A 12 46.69 -29.74 -1.21
C THR A 12 46.67 -28.27 -1.57
N ILE A 13 45.61 -27.81 -2.23
CA ILE A 13 45.27 -26.38 -2.33
C ILE A 13 43.95 -26.18 -1.60
N SER A 14 44.06 -25.34 -0.56
CA SER A 14 43.02 -24.78 0.27
C SER A 14 41.82 -24.29 -0.54
N SER A 15 40.66 -24.91 -0.32
CA SER A 15 39.37 -24.40 -0.76
C SER A 15 38.97 -23.22 0.11
N ARG A 16 39.10 -22.00 -0.42
CA ARG A 16 38.42 -20.83 0.15
C ARG A 16 36.93 -21.00 -0.15
N PRO A 17 36.02 -20.88 0.83
CA PRO A 17 34.59 -20.87 0.53
C PRO A 17 34.28 -19.53 -0.15
N VAL A 18 33.93 -19.58 -1.43
CA VAL A 18 33.20 -18.49 -2.07
C VAL A 18 31.79 -18.57 -1.50
N ILE A 19 31.56 -17.82 -0.43
CA ILE A 19 30.21 -17.49 0.02
C ILE A 19 29.67 -16.54 -1.04
N ALA A 20 28.98 -17.08 -2.04
CA ALA A 20 28.10 -16.30 -2.89
C ALA A 20 26.88 -15.94 -2.03
N LEU A 21 26.98 -14.83 -1.29
CA LEU A 21 25.81 -14.20 -0.70
C LEU A 21 25.05 -13.54 -1.85
N GLY A 22 24.05 -14.25 -2.36
CA GLY A 22 23.09 -13.69 -3.30
C GLY A 22 22.26 -12.62 -2.61
N ALA A 23 22.58 -11.37 -2.86
CA ALA A 23 21.63 -10.28 -2.74
C ALA A 23 21.00 -10.10 -4.12
N VAL A 24 19.92 -10.83 -4.39
CA VAL A 24 19.01 -10.47 -5.47
C VAL A 24 18.28 -9.22 -4.99
N LEU A 25 18.80 -8.06 -5.37
CA LEU A 25 18.07 -6.79 -5.35
C LEU A 25 16.95 -6.92 -6.39
N LEU A 26 15.80 -7.43 -5.95
CA LEU A 26 14.55 -7.26 -6.68
C LEU A 26 14.17 -5.79 -6.53
N ALA A 27 14.49 -5.01 -7.55
CA ALA A 27 13.91 -3.69 -7.75
C ALA A 27 12.39 -3.89 -7.97
N GLY A 28 11.62 -3.90 -6.89
CA GLY A 28 10.19 -3.65 -6.95
C GLY A 28 10.03 -2.19 -7.35
N LEU A 29 9.49 -1.93 -8.54
CA LEU A 29 9.23 -0.58 -9.00
C LEU A 29 8.15 0.04 -8.13
N THR A 30 8.60 0.84 -7.17
CA THR A 30 7.77 1.75 -6.38
C THR A 30 7.26 2.86 -7.30
N ILE A 31 6.01 2.77 -7.73
CA ILE A 31 5.20 3.96 -8.02
C ILE A 31 4.34 4.20 -6.77
N LEU A 32 5.03 4.62 -5.71
CA LEU A 32 4.47 5.30 -4.54
C LEU A 32 5.48 6.37 -4.15
N ALA A 33 4.95 7.55 -3.82
CA ALA A 33 5.68 8.79 -3.70
C ALA A 33 6.89 8.69 -2.77
N PHE A 34 8.04 9.12 -3.27
CA PHE A 34 9.26 9.29 -2.48
C PHE A 34 9.07 10.51 -1.57
N ALA A 35 8.45 10.35 -0.41
CA ALA A 35 8.40 11.40 0.58
C ALA A 35 9.76 11.52 1.33
N GLY A 36 10.81 12.00 0.65
CA GLY A 36 11.91 12.65 1.34
C GLY A 36 13.29 12.68 0.67
N GLY A 37 13.82 13.91 0.60
CA GLY A 37 15.10 14.20 1.25
C GLY A 37 16.36 13.77 0.51
N ARG A 38 16.81 14.64 -0.40
CA ARG A 38 18.21 14.92 -0.79
C ARG A 38 19.24 13.84 -0.44
N LEU A 39 19.59 13.03 -1.43
CA LEU A 39 20.82 12.25 -1.43
C LEU A 39 22.04 13.15 -1.75
N PHE A 40 23.00 13.16 -0.82
CA PHE A 40 24.37 13.71 -0.85
C PHE A 40 24.57 15.21 -0.51
N GLY A 41 25.04 15.47 0.72
CA GLY A 41 25.71 16.71 1.10
C GLY A 41 25.90 16.86 2.62
N SER A 42 27.15 16.72 3.09
CA SER A 42 27.57 16.68 4.50
C SER A 42 27.30 17.94 5.34
N ALA A 43 26.97 17.69 6.61
CA ALA A 43 27.37 18.36 7.86
C ALA A 43 27.46 19.90 7.93
N ALA A 44 26.61 20.47 8.79
CA ALA A 44 27.07 21.30 9.89
C ALA A 44 26.18 21.07 11.11
N ASP A 45 26.61 20.17 11.99
CA ASP A 45 26.11 20.06 13.35
C ASP A 45 26.46 21.32 14.15
N ASN A 46 25.58 21.70 15.07
CA ASN A 46 26.00 22.01 16.43
C ASN A 46 24.94 21.48 17.41
N PRO A 47 25.28 20.52 18.28
CA PRO A 47 24.36 19.94 19.26
C PRO A 47 24.37 20.74 20.57
N PRO A 48 23.30 20.72 21.38
CA PRO A 48 23.45 20.88 22.82
C PRO A 48 23.88 19.56 23.44
N ALA A 49 24.81 19.70 24.38
CA ALA A 49 25.57 18.67 25.04
C ALA A 49 24.77 17.66 25.88
N ASN A 50 25.25 16.42 25.83
CA ASN A 50 25.43 15.43 26.91
C ASN A 50 24.23 14.99 27.77
N GLY A 51 23.91 13.69 27.65
CA GLY A 51 23.10 12.93 28.60
C GLY A 51 23.33 11.42 28.48
N GLY A 52 24.48 10.95 28.97
CA GLY A 52 24.77 9.61 29.52
C GLY A 52 24.15 8.35 28.89
N ASN A 53 25.03 7.48 28.39
CA ASN A 53 24.77 6.05 28.19
C ASN A 53 24.25 5.40 29.48
N ALA A 54 23.06 4.77 29.41
CA ALA A 54 22.64 3.73 30.33
C ALA A 54 22.16 2.52 29.49
N PRO A 55 22.48 1.28 29.90
CA PRO A 55 21.99 0.10 29.21
C PRO A 55 20.48 -0.03 29.46
N ILE A 56 19.67 -0.08 28.40
CA ILE A 56 18.27 -0.44 28.53
C ILE A 56 18.21 -1.93 28.83
N VAL A 57 17.95 -2.25 30.10
CA VAL A 57 17.59 -3.59 30.56
C VAL A 57 16.22 -3.91 29.96
N ALA A 58 16.14 -5.00 29.21
CA ALA A 58 14.89 -5.57 28.73
C ALA A 58 13.99 -5.94 29.93
N SER A 59 13.07 -5.05 30.29
CA SER A 59 11.95 -5.39 31.18
C SER A 59 10.89 -6.11 30.35
N GLY A 60 10.63 -7.36 30.73
CA GLY A 60 9.86 -8.34 29.96
C GLY A 60 8.49 -7.87 29.47
N PHE A 61 8.14 -8.37 28.29
CA PHE A 61 6.79 -8.34 27.75
C PHE A 61 5.82 -9.03 28.73
N PRO A 62 4.70 -8.39 29.13
CA PRO A 62 3.64 -9.10 29.81
C PRO A 62 3.04 -10.12 28.84
N THR A 63 3.05 -11.40 29.23
CA THR A 63 2.29 -12.45 28.56
C THR A 63 0.80 -12.10 28.62
N PRO A 64 0.06 -12.06 27.49
CA PRO A 64 -1.38 -11.88 27.54
C PRO A 64 -2.01 -13.18 28.04
N ASN A 65 -2.33 -13.21 29.33
CA ASN A 65 -3.36 -14.10 29.85
C ASN A 65 -4.50 -13.22 30.35
N ALA A 66 -5.36 -12.83 29.40
CA ALA A 66 -6.64 -12.21 29.70
C ALA A 66 -7.67 -12.78 28.71
N SER A 67 -8.67 -13.45 29.26
CA SER A 67 -9.90 -13.81 28.57
C SER A 67 -10.54 -12.58 27.88
N PRO A 68 -11.34 -12.78 26.83
CA PRO A 68 -11.92 -11.67 26.08
C PRO A 68 -12.99 -10.97 26.94
N GLU A 69 -12.60 -9.90 27.63
CA GLU A 69 -13.55 -8.91 28.12
C GLU A 69 -13.90 -7.97 26.97
N THR A 70 -15.18 -7.97 26.62
CA THR A 70 -15.80 -7.13 25.60
C THR A 70 -15.71 -5.65 25.99
N TRP A 71 -14.72 -4.93 25.47
CA TRP A 71 -14.72 -3.47 25.50
C TRP A 71 -15.53 -2.92 24.34
N ALA A 72 -16.85 -2.84 24.52
CA ALA A 72 -17.70 -1.98 23.72
C ALA A 72 -17.52 -0.52 24.21
N ALA A 73 -16.54 0.20 23.66
CA ALA A 73 -16.53 1.65 23.76
C ALA A 73 -17.65 2.20 22.86
N ALA A 74 -18.67 2.81 23.46
CA ALA A 74 -19.73 3.49 22.74
C ALA A 74 -19.18 4.76 22.07
N GLY A 75 -18.57 4.61 20.90
CA GLY A 75 -18.41 5.69 19.93
C GLY A 75 -19.78 6.17 19.44
N PRO A 76 -19.86 7.33 18.78
CA PRO A 76 -21.10 7.73 18.10
C PRO A 76 -21.58 6.58 17.21
N ALA A 77 -22.87 6.26 17.30
CA ALA A 77 -23.44 5.18 16.52
C ALA A 77 -23.21 5.48 15.03
N ILE A 78 -22.53 4.57 14.34
CA ILE A 78 -22.33 4.67 12.90
C ILE A 78 -23.73 4.63 12.26
N PRO A 79 -24.09 5.63 11.43
CA PRO A 79 -25.36 5.57 10.72
C PRO A 79 -25.35 4.31 9.86
N THR A 80 -26.31 3.41 10.10
CA THR A 80 -26.55 2.30 9.18
C THR A 80 -27.20 2.88 7.93
N ALA A 81 -26.45 2.93 6.83
CA ALA A 81 -27.04 3.18 5.52
C ALA A 81 -28.00 2.01 5.22
N THR A 82 -29.30 2.23 5.39
CA THR A 82 -30.31 1.27 4.94
C THR A 82 -30.62 1.56 3.48
N ILE A 83 -30.17 0.69 2.57
CA ILE A 83 -30.60 0.71 1.17
C ILE A 83 -32.12 0.61 1.14
N ARG A 84 -32.79 1.57 0.49
CA ARG A 84 -34.26 1.61 0.41
C ARG A 84 -34.75 0.57 -0.59
N ASP A 85 -35.94 0.02 -0.35
CA ASP A 85 -36.57 -0.92 -1.27
C ASP A 85 -36.73 -0.27 -2.67
N GLY A 86 -36.03 -0.83 -3.67
CA GLY A 86 -36.07 -0.38 -5.07
C GLY A 86 -34.85 0.43 -5.55
N GLU A 87 -33.91 0.78 -4.67
CA GLU A 87 -32.60 1.33 -5.05
C GLU A 87 -31.59 0.21 -5.32
N SER A 88 -30.73 0.37 -6.33
CA SER A 88 -29.60 -0.53 -6.55
C SER A 88 -28.57 -0.38 -5.42
N ALA A 89 -27.97 -1.49 -4.99
CA ALA A 89 -26.88 -1.46 -4.03
C ALA A 89 -25.72 -0.61 -4.56
N PRO A 90 -25.10 0.27 -3.74
CA PRO A 90 -23.89 0.96 -4.14
C PRO A 90 -22.78 -0.05 -4.44
N VAL A 91 -22.02 0.20 -5.50
CA VAL A 91 -20.93 -0.65 -5.96
C VAL A 91 -19.60 -0.04 -5.51
N VAL A 92 -18.83 -0.79 -4.72
CA VAL A 92 -17.50 -0.36 -4.24
C VAL A 92 -16.41 -1.09 -5.01
N CYS A 93 -15.50 -0.34 -5.65
CA CYS A 93 -14.27 -0.89 -6.21
C CYS A 93 -13.16 -0.87 -5.15
N LEU A 94 -12.69 -2.04 -4.74
CA LEU A 94 -11.51 -2.19 -3.91
C LEU A 94 -10.31 -2.48 -4.80
N ASP A 95 -9.30 -1.60 -4.78
CA ASP A 95 -8.02 -1.83 -5.44
C ASP A 95 -6.95 -2.16 -4.40
N PRO A 96 -6.71 -3.44 -4.06
CA PRO A 96 -5.53 -3.81 -3.32
C PRO A 96 -4.30 -3.55 -4.18
N GLY A 97 -3.51 -2.54 -3.80
CA GLY A 97 -2.35 -2.08 -4.56
C GLY A 97 -1.34 -3.20 -4.88
N HIS A 98 -0.52 -2.97 -5.91
CA HIS A 98 0.54 -3.89 -6.36
C HIS A 98 0.01 -5.27 -6.81
N GLY A 99 0.86 -6.29 -6.92
CA GLY A 99 0.46 -7.65 -7.29
C GLY A 99 1.38 -8.28 -8.33
N GLY A 100 1.52 -9.60 -8.28
CA GLY A 100 2.42 -10.34 -9.16
C GLY A 100 3.87 -9.90 -8.93
N PRO A 101 4.61 -9.51 -9.98
CA PRO A 101 6.01 -9.09 -9.82
C PRO A 101 6.20 -7.78 -9.05
N ASP A 102 5.17 -6.93 -8.97
CA ASP A 102 5.20 -5.73 -8.13
C ASP A 102 4.86 -6.11 -6.69
N ASN A 103 5.85 -6.06 -5.81
CA ASN A 103 5.71 -6.40 -4.40
C ASN A 103 5.15 -5.26 -3.54
N GLY A 104 5.13 -4.02 -4.06
CA GLY A 104 5.13 -2.84 -3.21
C GLY A 104 6.32 -2.82 -2.26
N PHE A 105 6.17 -2.18 -1.11
CA PHE A 105 7.24 -2.17 -0.11
C PHE A 105 7.43 -3.56 0.52
N THR A 106 8.69 -3.98 0.65
CA THR A 106 9.06 -5.26 1.26
C THR A 106 10.09 -5.05 2.36
N GLN A 107 9.81 -5.56 3.55
CA GLN A 107 10.75 -5.48 4.67
C GLN A 107 10.97 -6.87 5.28
N PHE A 108 12.24 -7.26 5.40
CA PHE A 108 12.63 -8.44 6.17
C PHE A 108 12.84 -8.06 7.63
N TRP A 109 12.10 -8.68 8.53
CA TRP A 109 12.20 -8.48 9.96
C TRP A 109 12.96 -9.65 10.58
N SER A 110 14.30 -9.56 10.60
CA SER A 110 15.17 -10.64 11.05
C SER A 110 14.90 -11.07 12.50
N GLU A 111 14.50 -10.14 13.36
CA GLU A 111 14.17 -10.42 14.76
C GLU A 111 12.84 -11.17 14.94
N LEU A 112 11.93 -11.01 13.97
CA LEU A 112 10.61 -11.63 13.99
C LEU A 112 10.50 -12.84 13.07
N GLY A 113 11.53 -13.10 12.25
CA GLY A 113 11.63 -14.26 11.38
C GLY A 113 10.64 -14.28 10.21
N PHE A 114 10.09 -13.13 9.81
CA PHE A 114 9.14 -13.01 8.70
C PHE A 114 9.52 -11.89 7.72
N VAL A 115 8.95 -11.97 6.51
CA VAL A 115 8.97 -10.92 5.49
C VAL A 115 7.58 -10.31 5.41
N LEU A 116 7.49 -8.99 5.51
CA LEU A 116 6.27 -8.26 5.14
C LEU A 116 6.38 -7.78 3.72
N VAL A 117 5.30 -7.99 2.98
CA VAL A 117 5.19 -7.62 1.58
C VAL A 117 3.85 -6.91 1.45
N GLU A 118 3.88 -5.63 1.08
CA GLU A 118 2.71 -4.75 1.01
C GLU A 118 1.56 -5.38 0.24
N LYS A 119 1.83 -5.91 -0.97
CA LYS A 119 0.80 -6.54 -1.82
C LYS A 119 -0.01 -7.64 -1.13
N ASN A 120 0.59 -8.36 -0.17
CA ASN A 120 -0.08 -9.45 0.54
C ASN A 120 -0.98 -8.88 1.63
N LEU A 121 -0.49 -7.90 2.39
CA LEU A 121 -1.26 -7.22 3.44
C LEU A 121 -2.53 -6.59 2.87
N VAL A 122 -2.40 -5.82 1.79
CA VAL A 122 -3.55 -5.11 1.19
C VAL A 122 -4.54 -6.07 0.53
N LEU A 123 -4.07 -7.19 -0.03
CA LEU A 123 -4.95 -8.24 -0.56
C LEU A 123 -5.77 -8.91 0.54
N GLU A 124 -5.14 -9.22 1.67
CA GLU A 124 -5.82 -9.79 2.84
C GLU A 124 -6.84 -8.83 3.46
N HIS A 125 -6.52 -7.53 3.49
CA HIS A 125 -7.47 -6.50 3.91
C HIS A 125 -8.67 -6.41 2.97
N ALA A 126 -8.44 -6.44 1.65
CA ALA A 126 -9.50 -6.37 0.64
C ALA A 126 -10.48 -7.56 0.72
N TRP A 127 -9.98 -8.78 0.95
CA TRP A 127 -10.87 -9.95 1.13
C TRP A 127 -11.74 -9.86 2.38
N ASP A 128 -11.17 -9.40 3.50
CA ASP A 128 -11.95 -9.20 4.73
C ASP A 128 -13.00 -8.11 4.50
N LEU A 129 -12.57 -6.93 4.00
CA LEU A 129 -13.43 -5.79 3.72
C LEU A 129 -14.59 -6.14 2.77
N GLU A 130 -14.33 -6.87 1.68
CA GLU A 130 -15.38 -7.37 0.78
C GLU A 130 -16.45 -8.16 1.54
N ALA A 131 -16.02 -9.11 2.39
CA ALA A 131 -16.95 -9.92 3.16
C ALA A 131 -17.75 -9.08 4.15
N ARG A 132 -17.19 -7.97 4.65
CA ARG A 132 -17.89 -7.03 5.54
C ARG A 132 -18.91 -6.18 4.81
N LEU A 133 -18.50 -5.51 3.74
CA LEU A 133 -19.37 -4.66 2.92
C LEU A 133 -20.56 -5.45 2.34
N LYS A 134 -20.34 -6.70 1.90
CA LYS A 134 -21.44 -7.57 1.43
C LYS A 134 -22.50 -7.85 2.51
N ARG A 135 -22.13 -7.91 3.80
CA ARG A 135 -23.11 -8.04 4.90
C ARG A 135 -23.94 -6.77 5.10
N HIS A 136 -23.41 -5.63 4.69
CA HIS A 136 -24.10 -4.34 4.70
C HIS A 136 -24.91 -4.08 3.42
N GLY A 137 -24.93 -5.02 2.47
CA GLY A 137 -25.72 -4.92 1.25
C GLY A 137 -25.05 -4.15 0.12
N TYR A 138 -23.74 -3.89 0.20
CA TYR A 138 -22.96 -3.33 -0.91
C TYR A 138 -22.58 -4.42 -1.92
N ASP A 139 -22.57 -4.04 -3.20
CA ASP A 139 -21.87 -4.79 -4.22
C ASP A 139 -20.39 -4.41 -4.21
N VAL A 140 -19.51 -5.38 -4.42
CA VAL A 140 -18.05 -5.18 -4.33
C VAL A 140 -17.36 -5.82 -5.52
N VAL A 141 -16.57 -5.01 -6.22
CA VAL A 141 -15.60 -5.47 -7.22
C VAL A 141 -14.19 -5.28 -6.66
N ILE A 142 -13.30 -6.23 -6.93
CA ILE A 142 -11.90 -6.16 -6.50
C ILE A 142 -11.01 -6.27 -7.74
N THR A 143 -10.08 -5.33 -7.93
CA THR A 143 -9.21 -5.27 -9.12
C THR A 143 -8.33 -6.51 -9.29
N ARG A 144 -7.91 -7.13 -8.18
CA ARG A 144 -7.25 -8.44 -8.16
C ARG A 144 -7.70 -9.28 -6.96
N ARG A 145 -7.92 -10.58 -7.21
CA ARG A 145 -8.33 -11.54 -6.18
C ARG A 145 -7.22 -12.46 -5.69
N THR A 146 -6.05 -12.41 -6.31
CA THR A 146 -4.86 -13.20 -5.97
C THR A 146 -3.61 -12.33 -6.11
N ASP A 147 -2.44 -12.87 -5.76
CA ASP A 147 -1.16 -12.24 -6.04
C ASP A 147 -0.80 -12.34 -7.54
N VAL A 148 -1.41 -11.48 -8.33
CA VAL A 148 -1.20 -11.34 -9.79
C VAL A 148 -1.18 -9.87 -10.16
N ALA A 149 -0.45 -9.54 -11.22
CA ALA A 149 -0.68 -8.29 -11.95
C ALA A 149 -2.07 -8.36 -12.60
N VAL A 150 -2.79 -7.25 -12.64
CA VAL A 150 -4.13 -7.20 -13.25
C VAL A 150 -4.02 -7.38 -14.76
N ASN A 151 -3.04 -6.74 -15.39
CA ASN A 151 -2.66 -6.96 -16.79
C ASN A 151 -1.51 -7.97 -16.91
N ALA A 152 -1.71 -9.19 -16.40
CA ALA A 152 -0.69 -10.24 -16.45
C ALA A 152 -0.26 -10.64 -17.88
N SER A 153 -1.08 -10.36 -18.89
CA SER A 153 -0.75 -10.60 -20.30
C SER A 153 0.21 -9.57 -20.90
N GLY A 154 0.37 -8.40 -20.27
CA GLY A 154 1.10 -7.27 -20.84
C GLY A 154 0.45 -6.72 -22.11
N ALA A 155 -0.89 -6.74 -22.17
CA ALA A 155 -1.64 -6.21 -23.30
C ALA A 155 -1.68 -4.67 -23.24
N ASP A 156 -1.69 -4.02 -24.41
CA ASP A 156 -2.01 -2.60 -24.53
C ASP A 156 -3.52 -2.42 -24.24
N VAL A 157 -3.82 -1.97 -23.02
CA VAL A 157 -5.21 -1.79 -22.54
C VAL A 157 -5.56 -0.32 -22.33
N ASN A 158 -4.56 0.57 -22.41
CA ASN A 158 -4.79 2.02 -22.50
C ASN A 158 -4.95 2.52 -23.94
N GLY A 159 -4.72 1.65 -24.93
CA GLY A 159 -4.95 1.93 -26.34
C GLY A 159 -3.95 2.91 -26.95
N ASP A 160 -2.78 3.10 -26.32
CA ASP A 160 -1.77 4.04 -26.79
C ASP A 160 -0.84 3.45 -27.87
N GLY A 161 -0.98 2.16 -28.16
CA GLY A 161 -0.20 1.43 -29.15
C GLY A 161 1.16 0.95 -28.65
N ARG A 162 1.46 1.07 -27.36
CA ARG A 162 2.74 0.70 -26.73
C ARG A 162 2.52 -0.28 -25.59
N THR A 163 3.51 -1.14 -25.37
CA THR A 163 3.52 -2.14 -24.30
C THR A 163 4.90 -2.20 -23.66
N GLU A 164 5.10 -3.08 -22.67
CA GLU A 164 6.43 -3.35 -22.09
C GLU A 164 7.51 -3.66 -23.16
N ILE A 165 7.13 -4.25 -24.29
CA ILE A 165 8.09 -4.60 -25.36
C ILE A 165 8.71 -3.36 -26.02
N ASP A 166 8.03 -2.22 -25.92
CA ASP A 166 8.45 -0.94 -26.49
C ASP A 166 9.35 -0.15 -25.52
N ASP A 167 9.50 -0.62 -24.28
CA ASP A 167 10.40 0.01 -23.31
C ASP A 167 11.87 -0.22 -23.67
N THR A 168 12.67 0.85 -23.57
CA THR A 168 14.12 0.76 -23.79
C THR A 168 14.82 0.20 -22.55
N PRO A 169 15.56 -0.92 -22.65
CA PRO A 169 16.31 -1.48 -21.54
C PRO A 169 17.32 -0.46 -20.97
N GLY A 170 17.32 -0.26 -19.64
CA GLY A 170 18.24 0.66 -18.96
C GLY A 170 17.81 2.13 -18.89
N THR A 171 16.58 2.47 -19.34
CA THR A 171 15.92 3.75 -19.04
C THR A 171 14.91 3.59 -17.89
N ASN A 172 13.87 4.43 -17.78
CA ASN A 172 12.70 4.22 -16.91
C ASN A 172 11.95 2.95 -17.32
N GLN A 173 12.55 1.80 -17.00
CA GLN A 173 12.14 0.47 -17.40
C GLN A 173 10.72 0.23 -16.86
N HIS A 174 9.84 -0.38 -17.66
CA HIS A 174 8.47 -0.75 -17.28
C HIS A 174 7.45 0.41 -17.27
N LEU A 175 7.74 1.56 -17.89
CA LEU A 175 6.77 2.66 -17.97
C LEU A 175 5.47 2.22 -18.66
N ASN A 176 5.55 1.72 -19.90
CA ASN A 176 4.34 1.33 -20.66
C ASN A 176 3.60 0.20 -19.94
N ARG A 177 4.33 -0.79 -19.40
CA ARG A 177 3.73 -1.84 -18.55
C ARG A 177 2.94 -1.27 -17.38
N ASN A 178 3.48 -0.28 -16.68
CA ASN A 178 2.81 0.30 -15.52
C ASN A 178 1.58 1.10 -15.92
N LEU A 179 1.61 1.82 -17.05
CA LEU A 179 0.45 2.52 -17.58
C LEU A 179 -0.68 1.55 -17.91
N ASP A 180 -0.37 0.47 -18.61
CA ASP A 180 -1.34 -0.57 -18.93
C ASP A 180 -1.85 -1.29 -17.67
N GLU A 181 -0.98 -1.57 -16.70
CA GLU A 181 -1.37 -2.19 -15.43
C GLU A 181 -2.35 -1.31 -14.64
N PHE A 182 -2.09 -0.01 -14.53
CA PHE A 182 -3.00 0.91 -13.87
C PHE A 182 -4.29 1.11 -14.65
N GLN A 183 -4.22 1.21 -15.97
CA GLN A 183 -5.43 1.31 -16.79
C GLN A 183 -6.31 0.07 -16.66
N ALA A 184 -5.73 -1.14 -16.58
CA ALA A 184 -6.49 -2.37 -16.37
C ALA A 184 -7.29 -2.33 -15.05
N ARG A 185 -6.68 -1.81 -13.98
CA ARG A 185 -7.35 -1.62 -12.67
C ARG A 185 -8.50 -0.63 -12.77
N ILE A 186 -8.26 0.51 -13.42
CA ILE A 186 -9.28 1.54 -13.64
C ILE A 186 -10.44 0.99 -14.48
N ASN A 187 -10.14 0.24 -15.55
CA ASN A 187 -11.15 -0.37 -16.42
C ASN A 187 -12.06 -1.31 -15.63
N ILE A 188 -11.53 -2.14 -14.72
CA ILE A 188 -12.36 -3.00 -13.86
C ILE A 188 -13.34 -2.18 -13.02
N CYS A 189 -12.89 -1.08 -12.40
CA CYS A 189 -13.77 -0.23 -11.61
C CYS A 189 -14.83 0.48 -12.48
N ASN A 190 -14.43 0.97 -13.66
CA ASN A 190 -15.32 1.68 -14.59
C ASN A 190 -16.36 0.74 -15.20
N GLU A 191 -15.96 -0.46 -15.64
CA GLU A 191 -16.85 -1.49 -16.22
C GLU A 191 -17.87 -1.99 -15.20
N ALA A 192 -17.51 -2.02 -13.92
CA ALA A 192 -18.42 -2.32 -12.82
C ALA A 192 -19.42 -1.19 -12.53
N ASN A 193 -19.26 -0.01 -13.14
CA ASN A 193 -19.94 1.23 -12.77
C ASN A 193 -19.86 1.49 -11.26
N ALA A 194 -18.65 1.34 -10.68
CA ALA A 194 -18.47 1.56 -9.25
C ALA A 194 -18.82 3.00 -8.86
N ASP A 195 -19.41 3.17 -7.67
CA ASP A 195 -19.77 4.47 -7.09
C ASP A 195 -18.64 5.05 -6.23
N LEU A 196 -17.70 4.21 -5.80
CA LEU A 196 -16.54 4.60 -5.00
C LEU A 196 -15.34 3.69 -5.29
N LEU A 197 -14.17 4.29 -5.49
CA LEU A 197 -12.88 3.61 -5.59
C LEU A 197 -12.07 3.77 -4.30
N VAL A 198 -11.64 2.65 -3.73
CA VAL A 198 -10.76 2.59 -2.56
C VAL A 198 -9.44 1.93 -2.96
N SER A 199 -8.39 2.74 -3.17
CA SER A 199 -7.04 2.24 -3.46
C SER A 199 -6.31 1.97 -2.15
N MET A 200 -6.10 0.68 -1.83
CA MET A 200 -5.65 0.21 -0.52
C MET A 200 -4.14 -0.04 -0.54
N HIS A 201 -3.42 0.67 0.32
CA HIS A 201 -1.96 0.62 0.40
C HIS A 201 -1.43 0.57 1.83
N VAL A 202 -0.16 0.20 1.95
CA VAL A 202 0.60 0.30 3.20
C VAL A 202 1.97 0.85 2.84
N ASN A 203 2.19 2.11 3.17
CA ASN A 203 3.43 2.83 2.99
C ASN A 203 4.71 2.04 3.30
N GLY A 204 5.81 2.53 2.76
CA GLY A 204 7.13 2.18 3.25
C GLY A 204 8.17 3.21 2.85
N TYR A 205 9.29 3.19 3.58
CA TYR A 205 10.36 4.14 3.37
C TYR A 205 11.73 3.48 3.49
N SER A 206 12.74 4.06 2.87
CA SER A 206 14.11 3.51 2.85
C SER A 206 14.77 3.45 4.24
N ASN A 207 14.17 4.10 5.24
CA ASN A 207 14.54 3.99 6.64
C ASN A 207 13.29 3.66 7.47
N THR A 208 13.51 3.25 8.72
CA THR A 208 12.44 2.74 9.59
C THR A 208 11.75 3.82 10.43
N ILE A 209 12.02 5.11 10.19
CA ILE A 209 11.54 6.21 11.04
C ILE A 209 10.09 6.61 10.74
N PRO A 210 9.68 6.85 9.47
CA PRO A 210 8.30 7.22 9.15
C PRO A 210 7.31 6.16 9.60
N ARG A 211 6.20 6.61 10.19
CA ARG A 211 5.12 5.77 10.71
C ARG A 211 3.80 6.53 10.69
N GLY A 212 2.72 5.81 10.90
CA GLY A 212 1.36 6.35 10.92
C GLY A 212 0.64 6.16 9.60
N TYR A 213 -0.55 6.70 9.54
CA TYR A 213 -1.46 6.59 8.40
C TYR A 213 -1.64 7.93 7.71
N GLU A 214 -1.95 7.88 6.43
CA GLU A 214 -2.32 9.04 5.64
C GLU A 214 -3.31 8.65 4.53
N THR A 215 -3.96 9.65 3.97
CA THR A 215 -4.83 9.46 2.79
C THR A 215 -4.46 10.47 1.73
N TRP A 216 -4.62 10.07 0.47
CA TRP A 216 -4.36 10.92 -0.68
C TRP A 216 -5.58 11.02 -1.57
N TYR A 217 -5.87 12.23 -2.02
CA TYR A 217 -7.00 12.52 -2.89
C TYR A 217 -6.57 13.47 -4.00
N THR A 218 -7.30 13.47 -5.11
CA THR A 218 -7.10 14.46 -6.16
C THR A 218 -8.21 15.50 -6.14
N GLU A 219 -7.83 16.77 -6.26
CA GLU A 219 -8.75 17.90 -6.41
C GLU A 219 -9.14 18.12 -7.87
N GLU A 220 -8.32 17.64 -8.81
CA GLU A 220 -8.41 17.98 -10.23
C GLU A 220 -9.42 17.11 -11.00
N ARG A 221 -10.61 16.90 -10.42
CA ARG A 221 -11.74 16.12 -10.98
C ARG A 221 -13.07 16.83 -10.76
N GLU A 222 -14.08 16.53 -11.58
CA GLU A 222 -15.45 17.07 -11.38
C GLU A 222 -16.00 16.74 -9.99
N PHE A 223 -15.65 15.57 -9.47
CA PHE A 223 -16.01 15.10 -8.13
C PHE A 223 -14.87 15.25 -7.11
N GLY A 224 -13.95 16.20 -7.28
CA GLY A 224 -12.83 16.43 -6.37
C GLY A 224 -13.24 16.63 -4.91
N ASP A 225 -14.36 17.30 -4.66
CA ASP A 225 -14.92 17.47 -3.31
C ASP A 225 -15.34 16.13 -2.69
N LEU A 226 -15.83 15.18 -3.49
CA LEU A 226 -16.20 13.83 -3.03
C LEU A 226 -14.96 12.96 -2.78
N ASN A 227 -13.89 13.13 -3.56
CA ASN A 227 -12.59 12.50 -3.27
C ASN A 227 -12.07 12.95 -1.89
N LEU A 228 -12.10 14.27 -1.65
CA LEU A 228 -11.70 14.85 -0.37
C LEU A 228 -12.59 14.34 0.78
N ALA A 229 -13.90 14.31 0.58
CA ALA A 229 -14.83 13.82 1.58
C ALA A 229 -14.51 12.37 1.99
N PHE A 230 -14.31 11.47 1.03
CA PHE A 230 -13.94 10.09 1.34
C PHE A 230 -12.57 9.98 2.03
N ALA A 231 -11.56 10.73 1.57
CA ALA A 231 -10.24 10.72 2.18
C ALA A 231 -10.26 11.19 3.65
N ILE A 232 -11.04 12.22 3.96
CA ILE A 232 -11.28 12.67 5.35
C ILE A 232 -11.91 11.55 6.18
N LEU A 233 -12.98 10.94 5.68
CA LEU A 233 -13.68 9.86 6.39
C LEU A 233 -12.76 8.66 6.66
N ALA A 234 -11.95 8.27 5.67
CA ALA A 234 -10.98 7.19 5.81
C ALA A 234 -9.89 7.52 6.85
N TYR A 235 -9.34 8.73 6.82
CA TYR A 235 -8.34 9.17 7.78
C TYR A 235 -8.89 9.21 9.22
N ASP A 236 -10.08 9.78 9.41
CA ASP A 236 -10.73 9.86 10.72
C ASP A 236 -11.12 8.47 11.26
N ALA A 237 -11.54 7.56 10.37
CA ALA A 237 -11.82 6.18 10.74
C ALA A 237 -10.54 5.43 11.17
N LEU A 238 -9.43 5.58 10.44
CA LEU A 238 -8.13 5.02 10.82
C LEU A 238 -7.69 5.54 12.18
N LYS A 239 -7.74 6.86 12.38
CA LYS A 239 -7.41 7.50 13.66
C LYS A 239 -8.21 6.94 14.83
N ARG A 240 -9.51 6.77 14.64
CA ARG A 240 -10.42 6.27 15.67
C ARG A 240 -10.19 4.79 15.98
N HIS A 241 -10.13 3.93 14.97
CA HIS A 241 -9.97 2.49 15.18
C HIS A 241 -8.57 2.10 15.67
N LEU A 242 -7.52 2.71 15.13
CA LEU A 242 -6.16 2.50 15.63
C LEU A 242 -6.02 3.07 17.06
N GLY A 243 -6.64 4.21 17.36
CA GLY A 243 -6.70 4.75 18.72
C GLY A 243 -7.37 3.82 19.74
N ASN A 244 -8.40 3.05 19.33
CA ASN A 244 -9.08 2.07 20.18
C ASN A 244 -8.17 0.93 20.63
N ILE A 245 -7.18 0.58 19.81
CA ILE A 245 -6.13 -0.40 20.16
C ILE A 245 -4.88 0.25 20.77
N ARG A 246 -5.00 1.50 21.23
CA ARG A 246 -3.94 2.31 21.85
C ARG A 246 -2.75 2.61 20.94
N TYR A 247 -2.91 2.50 19.64
CA TYR A 247 -1.94 3.03 18.70
C TYR A 247 -2.05 4.56 18.68
N THR A 248 -0.91 5.24 18.81
CA THR A 248 -0.81 6.70 18.78
C THR A 248 0.24 7.12 17.78
N VAL A 249 0.10 8.31 17.19
CA VAL A 249 1.14 8.92 16.34
C VAL A 249 1.64 10.19 17.00
N ASP A 250 2.95 10.43 16.94
CA ASP A 250 3.55 11.67 17.45
C ASP A 250 3.36 12.83 16.47
N VAL A 251 3.26 12.51 15.18
CA VAL A 251 3.05 13.45 14.08
C VAL A 251 1.94 12.92 13.20
N GLU A 252 0.89 13.72 13.02
CA GLU A 252 -0.19 13.42 12.09
C GLU A 252 0.26 13.68 10.66
N ARG A 253 0.07 12.68 9.77
CA ARG A 253 0.43 12.78 8.35
C ARG A 253 -0.71 13.32 7.49
N GLY A 254 -1.96 13.21 7.96
CA GLY A 254 -3.11 13.93 7.43
C GLY A 254 -3.75 13.37 6.17
N VAL A 255 -4.64 14.21 5.63
CA VAL A 255 -5.35 14.05 4.35
C VAL A 255 -4.67 14.98 3.36
N ASN A 256 -4.09 14.43 2.30
CA ASN A 256 -3.15 15.16 1.44
C ASN A 256 -3.63 15.21 -0.02
N PRO A 257 -3.58 16.37 -0.68
CA PRO A 257 -3.79 16.41 -2.12
C PRO A 257 -2.61 15.72 -2.82
N ASP A 258 -2.90 14.88 -3.81
CA ASP A 258 -1.91 14.14 -4.58
C ASP A 258 -0.93 15.06 -5.33
N SER A 259 -1.35 16.28 -5.65
CA SER A 259 -0.50 17.32 -6.23
C SER A 259 0.66 17.79 -5.32
N ALA A 260 0.59 17.46 -4.03
CA ALA A 260 1.65 17.70 -3.05
C ALA A 260 2.59 16.49 -2.87
N ALA A 261 2.32 15.37 -3.55
CA ALA A 261 3.20 14.21 -3.52
C ALA A 261 4.53 14.55 -4.22
N ASP A 262 5.65 14.34 -3.51
CA ASP A 262 6.99 14.47 -4.08
C ASP A 262 7.30 13.22 -4.93
N VAL A 263 6.81 13.21 -6.16
CA VAL A 263 7.07 12.16 -7.15
C VAL A 263 8.43 12.41 -7.81
N ASP A 264 9.52 12.12 -7.10
CA ASP A 264 10.90 12.34 -7.56
C ASP A 264 11.25 11.38 -8.72
N THR A 265 10.84 11.72 -9.95
CA THR A 265 11.33 11.10 -11.19
C THR A 265 11.52 12.10 -12.33
N PRO A 266 12.52 11.93 -13.22
CA PRO A 266 12.83 12.90 -14.29
C PRO A 266 11.81 12.94 -15.44
N ASN A 267 10.76 12.10 -15.42
CA ASN A 267 9.76 12.03 -16.47
C ASN A 267 8.38 12.41 -15.90
N THR A 268 8.06 13.67 -16.09
CA THR A 268 6.86 14.42 -15.69
C THR A 268 5.54 13.95 -16.33
N ALA A 269 5.35 12.66 -16.61
CA ALA A 269 4.11 12.21 -17.24
C ALA A 269 2.91 12.26 -16.29
N PHE A 270 3.13 12.14 -14.97
CA PHE A 270 2.06 12.16 -13.97
C PHE A 270 2.47 12.98 -12.74
N ARG A 271 1.75 14.08 -12.51
CA ARG A 271 1.81 14.91 -11.28
C ARG A 271 0.92 14.35 -10.17
N HIS A 272 0.07 13.38 -10.50
CA HIS A 272 -1.01 12.85 -9.70
C HIS A 272 -0.86 11.33 -9.58
N PHE A 273 -1.45 10.74 -8.55
CA PHE A 273 -1.54 9.28 -8.49
C PHE A 273 -2.50 8.77 -9.57
N ILE A 274 -2.08 7.77 -10.34
CA ILE A 274 -2.79 7.36 -11.56
C ILE A 274 -4.19 6.82 -11.26
N MET A 275 -4.36 6.02 -10.20
CA MET A 275 -5.64 5.37 -9.89
C MET A 275 -6.80 6.34 -9.65
N THR A 276 -6.54 7.47 -9.00
CA THR A 276 -7.57 8.46 -8.62
C THR A 276 -7.46 9.77 -9.39
N GLY A 277 -6.31 10.03 -10.03
CA GLY A 277 -5.96 11.28 -10.69
C GLY A 277 -6.81 11.64 -11.92
N PRO A 278 -6.55 12.81 -12.53
CA PRO A 278 -7.20 13.24 -13.76
C PRO A 278 -6.79 12.40 -14.97
N ALA A 279 -7.53 12.59 -16.08
CA ALA A 279 -7.15 12.02 -17.36
C ALA A 279 -5.73 12.45 -17.76
N ALA A 280 -4.96 11.52 -18.33
CA ALA A 280 -3.72 11.82 -19.02
C ALA A 280 -3.91 11.46 -20.50
N PRO A 281 -4.23 12.45 -21.36
CA PRO A 281 -4.60 12.17 -22.75
C PRO A 281 -3.58 11.30 -23.49
N GLY A 282 -4.05 10.17 -24.03
CA GLY A 282 -3.21 9.20 -24.75
C GLY A 282 -2.33 8.33 -23.85
N ALA A 283 -2.60 8.27 -22.55
CA ALA A 283 -1.89 7.40 -21.62
C ALA A 283 -2.78 6.77 -20.56
N ILE A 284 -3.75 7.51 -19.99
CA ILE A 284 -4.70 7.04 -18.98
C ILE A 284 -6.07 7.66 -19.21
N ASP A 285 -7.07 6.80 -19.37
CA ASP A 285 -8.49 7.13 -19.18
C ASP A 285 -8.82 7.01 -17.69
N PRO A 286 -9.31 8.09 -17.05
CA PRO A 286 -9.40 8.13 -15.59
C PRO A 286 -10.56 7.31 -15.04
N SER A 287 -10.52 7.03 -13.74
CA SER A 287 -11.64 6.43 -13.00
C SER A 287 -12.93 7.24 -13.19
N ALA A 288 -14.09 6.62 -13.32
CA ALA A 288 -15.36 7.31 -13.55
C ALA A 288 -16.07 7.75 -12.26
N MET A 289 -15.48 7.46 -11.11
CA MET A 289 -16.08 7.63 -9.79
C MET A 289 -15.13 8.27 -8.79
N PRO A 290 -15.67 8.85 -7.70
CA PRO A 290 -14.87 9.35 -6.59
C PRO A 290 -13.99 8.27 -5.98
N GLY A 291 -12.85 8.67 -5.41
CA GLY A 291 -11.99 7.76 -4.70
C GLY A 291 -10.80 8.41 -4.01
N ALA A 292 -10.13 7.62 -3.19
CA ALA A 292 -8.92 8.02 -2.49
C ALA A 292 -7.93 6.85 -2.40
N ILE A 293 -6.66 7.19 -2.21
CA ILE A 293 -5.63 6.26 -1.77
C ILE A 293 -5.56 6.30 -0.26
N VAL A 294 -5.57 5.13 0.36
CA VAL A 294 -5.51 4.98 1.81
C VAL A 294 -4.25 4.23 2.17
N GLU A 295 -3.34 4.92 2.84
CA GLU A 295 -2.07 4.39 3.32
C GLU A 295 -2.20 4.06 4.81
N ALA A 296 -2.48 2.79 5.11
CA ALA A 296 -2.97 2.44 6.44
C ALA A 296 -1.90 2.51 7.54
N LEU A 297 -0.62 2.23 7.26
CA LEU A 297 0.54 2.25 8.16
C LEU A 297 1.85 2.11 7.33
N PHE A 298 3.03 2.01 7.97
CA PHE A 298 4.31 1.75 7.29
C PHE A 298 4.84 0.32 7.48
N VAL A 299 5.05 -0.43 6.39
CA VAL A 299 5.74 -1.74 6.39
C VAL A 299 7.18 -1.62 6.92
N SER A 300 7.82 -0.47 6.72
CA SER A 300 9.22 -0.22 7.07
C SER A 300 9.46 0.15 8.54
N ASN A 301 8.42 0.50 9.31
CA ASN A 301 8.57 0.90 10.71
C ASN A 301 8.22 -0.23 11.66
N ASP A 302 9.06 -0.45 12.68
CA ASP A 302 8.94 -1.58 13.60
C ASP A 302 7.59 -1.62 14.35
N LEU A 303 7.10 -0.45 14.79
CA LEU A 303 5.87 -0.36 15.56
C LEU A 303 4.64 -0.52 14.67
N ASP A 304 4.67 0.08 13.47
CA ASP A 304 3.61 -0.10 12.48
C ASP A 304 3.56 -1.54 11.96
N ALA A 305 4.70 -2.13 11.65
CA ALA A 305 4.82 -3.53 11.25
C ALA A 305 4.23 -4.48 12.30
N ALA A 306 4.47 -4.22 13.59
CA ALA A 306 3.88 -5.00 14.68
C ALA A 306 2.34 -4.89 14.71
N ILE A 307 1.78 -3.72 14.41
CA ILE A 307 0.33 -3.54 14.31
C ILE A 307 -0.21 -4.25 13.06
N LEU A 308 0.42 -4.08 11.91
CA LEU A 308 0.02 -4.69 10.62
C LEU A 308 -0.12 -6.22 10.70
N VAL A 309 0.75 -6.89 11.45
CA VAL A 309 0.70 -8.37 11.62
C VAL A 309 -0.19 -8.82 12.77
N SER A 310 -0.64 -7.90 13.63
CA SER A 310 -1.47 -8.25 14.77
C SER A 310 -2.93 -8.45 14.34
N PRO A 311 -3.66 -9.44 14.91
CA PRO A 311 -5.09 -9.60 14.62
C PRO A 311 -5.92 -8.34 14.92
N SER A 312 -5.61 -7.65 16.03
CA SER A 312 -6.28 -6.41 16.41
C SER A 312 -5.97 -5.23 15.48
N GLY A 313 -4.74 -5.16 14.96
CA GLY A 313 -4.35 -4.12 14.00
C GLY A 313 -5.00 -4.30 12.64
N ARG A 314 -4.99 -5.54 12.13
CA ARG A 314 -5.74 -5.90 10.92
C ARG A 314 -7.23 -5.56 11.08
N ASP A 315 -7.85 -5.98 12.18
CA ASP A 315 -9.26 -5.71 12.44
C ASP A 315 -9.55 -4.21 12.53
N ALA A 316 -8.70 -3.43 13.20
CA ALA A 316 -8.82 -1.98 13.27
C ALA A 316 -8.72 -1.30 11.89
N ILE A 317 -7.76 -1.73 11.05
CA ILE A 317 -7.58 -1.19 9.69
C ILE A 317 -8.79 -1.52 8.82
N VAL A 318 -9.25 -2.78 8.80
CA VAL A 318 -10.40 -3.19 7.98
C VAL A 318 -11.69 -2.53 8.47
N SER A 319 -11.88 -2.39 9.78
CA SER A 319 -13.02 -1.65 10.36
C SER A 319 -12.97 -0.17 10.01
N ALA A 320 -11.79 0.43 9.87
CA ALA A 320 -11.67 1.81 9.41
C ALA A 320 -12.14 1.99 7.96
N TYR A 321 -11.75 1.08 7.06
CA TYR A 321 -12.28 1.07 5.70
C TYR A 321 -13.80 0.89 5.68
N GLU A 322 -14.31 -0.10 6.40
CA GLU A 322 -15.74 -0.41 6.50
C GLU A 322 -16.56 0.81 6.96
N ASP A 323 -16.16 1.42 8.07
CA ASP A 323 -16.83 2.60 8.63
C ASP A 323 -16.80 3.79 7.67
N ALA A 324 -15.65 4.08 7.06
CA ALA A 324 -15.50 5.22 6.16
C ALA A 324 -16.40 5.08 4.94
N ILE A 325 -16.49 3.87 4.36
CA ILE A 325 -17.35 3.58 3.20
C ILE A 325 -18.83 3.68 3.59
N ILE A 326 -19.23 3.09 4.71
CA ILE A 326 -20.62 3.16 5.19
C ILE A 326 -21.03 4.61 5.45
N GLN A 327 -20.17 5.38 6.10
CA GLN A 327 -20.43 6.79 6.39
C GLN A 327 -20.47 7.61 5.10
N TYR A 328 -19.57 7.35 4.14
CA TYR A 328 -19.55 8.04 2.86
C TYR A 328 -20.88 7.87 2.13
N PHE A 329 -21.41 6.65 1.98
CA PHE A 329 -22.70 6.45 1.31
C PHE A 329 -23.92 6.90 2.13
N ALA A 330 -23.79 7.02 3.45
CA ALA A 330 -24.83 7.64 4.27
C ALA A 330 -24.93 9.17 4.02
N GLU A 331 -23.81 9.82 3.71
CA GLU A 331 -23.73 11.27 3.44
C GLU A 331 -23.90 11.60 1.94
N TYR A 332 -23.40 10.72 1.07
CA TYR A 332 -23.33 10.87 -0.38
C TYR A 332 -23.87 9.60 -1.06
N PRO A 333 -25.20 9.34 -1.03
CA PRO A 333 -25.78 8.18 -1.68
C PRO A 333 -25.54 8.24 -3.21
N PRO A 334 -25.45 7.08 -3.90
CA PRO A 334 -25.35 7.05 -5.35
C PRO A 334 -26.50 7.81 -6.02
N GLY A 335 -26.22 8.42 -7.18
CA GLY A 335 -27.17 9.22 -7.95
C GLY A 335 -28.15 8.43 -8.79
#